data_AF-A0A7K0IBC2-F1
#
_entry.id   AF-A0A7K0IBC2-F1
#
_cell.length_a   1.000
_cell.length_b   1.000
_cell.length_c   1.000
_cell.angle_alpha   90.00
_cell.angle_beta   90.00
_cell.angle_gamma   90.00
#
_symmetry.space_group_name_H-M   'P 1'
#
loop_
_entity.id
_entity.type
_entity.pdbx_description
1 polymer ?
#
loop_
_entity_poly.entity_id
_entity_poly.type
_entity_poly.pdbx_seq_one_letter_code
_entity_poly.pdbx_strand_id
1 'polypeptide(L)'
;MAGKRRFSILGDSISTFEGCNPTGFRVFYEGERCAATGVREARDTWWAQVVDALGGELLANGSFSGSMVEGAGFPAGDSAERVAALARDGQAPD
;
A
#
# COMPACT_ATOMS: atom_id res chain seq x y z
N MET A 1 15.96 -22.14 7.11
CA MET A 1 15.59 -20.83 7.67
C MET A 1 14.13 -20.59 7.33
N ALA A 2 13.30 -20.14 8.27
CA ALA A 2 11.95 -19.68 7.92
C ALA A 2 12.09 -18.43 7.04
N GLY A 3 11.34 -18.34 5.94
CA GLY A 3 11.33 -17.16 5.07
C GLY A 3 10.85 -15.91 5.81
N LYS A 4 11.19 -14.72 5.32
CA LYS A 4 10.66 -13.46 5.87
C LYS A 4 9.13 -13.46 5.78
N ARG A 5 8.46 -12.92 6.80
CA ARG A 5 7.00 -12.69 6.73
C ARG A 5 6.70 -11.61 5.71
N ARG A 6 5.64 -11.83 4.95
CA ARG A 6 5.17 -10.95 3.89
C ARG A 6 3.96 -10.19 4.36
N PHE A 7 3.90 -8.90 4.02
CA PHE A 7 2.82 -8.02 4.43
C PHE A 7 2.20 -7.35 3.21
N SER A 8 0.88 -7.41 3.10
CA SER A 8 0.14 -6.58 2.14
C SER A 8 -0.64 -5.50 2.86
N ILE A 9 -0.71 -4.32 2.25
CA ILE A 9 -1.38 -3.15 2.81
C ILE A 9 -2.63 -2.84 1.99
N LEU A 10 -3.80 -2.91 2.64
CA LEU A 10 -5.05 -2.37 2.12
C LEU A 10 -5.35 -1.07 2.87
N GLY A 11 -5.30 0.07 2.18
CA GLY A 11 -5.49 1.36 2.84
C GLY A 11 -5.97 2.48 1.93
N ASP A 12 -5.99 3.69 2.46
CA ASP A 12 -6.35 4.89 1.72
C ASP A 12 -5.11 5.77 1.47
N SER A 13 -5.31 7.07 1.31
CA SER A 13 -4.28 8.09 1.14
C SER A 13 -3.11 7.95 2.11
N ILE A 14 -3.37 7.64 3.39
CA ILE A 14 -2.35 7.60 4.45
C ILE A 14 -1.31 6.49 4.21
N SER A 15 -1.70 5.46 3.47
CA SER A 15 -0.86 4.28 3.19
C SER A 15 -0.26 4.25 1.79
N THR A 16 -0.47 5.28 0.98
CA THR A 16 0.12 5.35 -0.38
C THR A 16 1.57 5.86 -0.36
N PHE A 17 2.35 5.56 -1.39
CA PHE A 17 3.62 6.23 -1.68
C PHE A 17 3.98 6.00 -3.15
N GLU A 18 4.49 7.02 -3.84
CA GLU A 18 4.84 6.93 -5.26
C GLU A 18 5.80 5.75 -5.54
N GLY A 19 5.47 4.95 -6.55
CA GLY A 19 6.24 3.75 -6.91
C GLY A 19 6.00 2.52 -6.03
N CYS A 20 5.15 2.60 -5.00
CA CYS A 20 4.83 1.46 -4.13
C CYS A 20 3.43 0.86 -4.38
N ASN A 21 2.57 1.55 -5.13
CA ASN A 21 1.18 1.16 -5.40
C ASN A 21 1.01 0.59 -6.84
N PRO A 22 -0.07 -0.16 -7.13
CA PRO A 22 -0.36 -0.61 -8.50
C PRO A 22 -0.50 0.55 -9.49
N THR A 23 -0.12 0.30 -10.75
CA THR A 23 -0.28 1.27 -11.83
C THR A 23 -1.72 1.76 -11.94
N GLY A 24 -1.90 3.08 -11.97
CA GLY A 24 -3.22 3.73 -12.08
C GLY A 24 -3.95 3.95 -10.75
N PHE A 25 -3.40 3.49 -9.62
CA PHE A 25 -3.96 3.81 -8.31
C PHE A 25 -3.59 5.24 -7.92
N ARG A 26 -4.54 5.99 -7.37
CA ARG A 26 -4.27 7.37 -6.91
C ARG A 26 -3.33 7.33 -5.71
N VAL A 27 -2.30 8.16 -5.73
CA VAL A 27 -1.29 8.27 -4.68
C VAL A 27 -1.41 9.63 -3.99
N PHE A 28 -1.22 9.67 -2.68
CA PHE A 28 -1.20 10.93 -1.92
C PHE A 28 0.23 11.45 -1.77
N TYR A 29 1.18 10.60 -1.36
CA TYR A 29 2.59 11.00 -1.22
C TYR A 29 3.32 10.85 -2.56
N GLU A 30 3.24 11.92 -3.37
CA GLU A 30 3.88 12.07 -4.68
C GLU A 30 4.28 13.54 -4.91
N GLY A 31 5.34 13.77 -5.69
CA GLY A 31 5.79 15.12 -6.07
C GLY A 31 5.96 16.10 -4.90
N GLU A 32 5.36 17.29 -5.01
CA GLU A 32 5.48 18.36 -4.00
C GLU A 32 4.90 17.98 -2.63
N ARG A 33 3.96 17.02 -2.58
CA ARG A 33 3.36 16.57 -1.31
C ARG A 33 4.36 15.82 -0.43
N CYS A 34 5.35 15.14 -1.02
CA CYS A 34 6.43 14.51 -0.25
C CYS A 34 7.22 15.56 0.54
N ALA A 35 7.53 16.70 -0.08
CA ALA A 35 8.22 17.80 0.59
C ALA A 35 7.32 18.49 1.64
N ALA A 36 6.05 18.73 1.32
CA ALA A 36 5.10 19.41 2.21
C ALA A 36 4.75 18.61 3.48
N THR A 37 4.68 17.28 3.37
CA THR A 37 4.36 16.40 4.51
C THR A 37 5.58 15.92 5.30
N GLY A 38 6.77 15.97 4.69
CA GLY A 38 7.99 15.43 5.27
C GLY A 38 8.20 13.92 5.04
N VAL A 39 7.25 13.24 4.40
CA VAL A 39 7.40 11.84 3.95
C VAL A 39 8.08 11.87 2.58
N ARG A 40 9.41 11.70 2.56
CA ARG A 40 10.23 11.92 1.37
C ARG A 40 10.60 10.64 0.64
N GLU A 41 10.67 9.54 1.38
CA GLU A 41 11.02 8.22 0.89
C GLU A 41 10.02 7.17 1.38
N ALA A 42 9.93 6.03 0.69
CA ALA A 42 9.03 4.94 1.08
C ALA A 42 9.26 4.47 2.52
N ARG A 43 10.52 4.47 2.99
CA ARG A 43 10.89 4.13 4.37
C ARG A 43 10.33 5.08 5.43
N ASP A 44 9.92 6.29 5.04
CA ASP A 44 9.35 7.28 5.96
C ASP A 44 7.88 6.96 6.27
N THR A 45 7.24 6.10 5.46
CA THR A 45 5.84 5.70 5.68
C THR A 45 5.67 4.79 6.89
N TRP A 46 4.49 4.86 7.53
CA TRP A 46 4.20 4.03 8.69
C TRP A 46 4.30 2.53 8.39
N TRP A 47 3.82 2.11 7.21
CA TRP A 47 3.79 0.71 6.84
C TRP A 47 5.19 0.16 6.58
N ALA A 48 6.09 0.94 5.99
CA ALA A 48 7.47 0.52 5.78
C ALA A 48 8.19 0.34 7.12
N GLN A 49 8.00 1.28 8.06
CA GLN A 49 8.57 1.20 9.40
C GLN A 49 8.07 -0.03 10.17
N VAL A 50 6.77 -0.33 10.09
CA VAL A 50 6.19 -1.51 10.74
C VAL A 50 6.72 -2.81 10.13
N VAL A 51 6.76 -2.91 8.80
CA VAL A 51 7.27 -4.11 8.11
C VAL A 51 8.74 -4.35 8.44
N ASP A 52 9.57 -3.31 8.44
CA ASP A 52 10.98 -3.39 8.80
C ASP A 52 11.18 -3.80 10.28
N ALA A 53 10.44 -3.18 11.20
CA ALA A 53 10.47 -3.51 12.62
C ALA A 53 10.07 -4.97 12.91
N LEU A 54 9.24 -5.57 12.07
CA LEU A 54 8.83 -6.98 12.16
C LEU A 54 9.78 -7.94 11.41
N GLY A 55 10.87 -7.42 10.82
CA GLY A 55 11.81 -8.20 10.01
C GLY A 55 11.20 -8.78 8.74
N GLY A 56 10.13 -8.14 8.25
CA GLY A 56 9.33 -8.58 7.12
C GLY A 56 9.79 -8.07 5.76
N GLU A 57 8.94 -8.30 4.77
CA GLU A 57 9.00 -7.66 3.46
C GLU A 57 7.60 -7.30 2.96
N LEU A 58 7.50 -6.21 2.18
CA LEU A 58 6.24 -5.81 1.55
C LEU A 58 5.93 -6.74 0.36
N LEU A 59 4.78 -7.41 0.40
CA LEU A 59 4.24 -8.17 -0.71
C LEU A 59 3.56 -7.24 -1.72
N ALA A 60 2.56 -6.48 -1.28
CA ALA A 60 1.86 -5.51 -2.11
C ALA A 60 1.30 -4.34 -1.28
N ASN A 61 1.15 -3.17 -1.89
CA ASN A 61 0.47 -2.05 -1.27
C ASN A 61 -0.73 -1.64 -2.15
N GLY A 62 -1.87 -2.29 -1.91
CA GLY A 62 -3.14 -2.04 -2.58
C GLY A 62 -3.88 -0.81 -2.04
N SER A 63 -3.17 0.21 -1.53
CA SER A 63 -3.77 1.45 -1.05
C SER A 63 -4.17 2.39 -2.18
N PHE A 64 -5.28 3.12 -2.00
CA PHE A 64 -5.79 4.05 -3.01
C PHE A 64 -6.22 5.37 -2.36
N SER A 65 -5.63 6.47 -2.80
CA SER A 65 -5.91 7.80 -2.25
C SER A 65 -7.36 8.23 -2.48
N GLY A 66 -8.05 8.59 -1.40
CA GLY A 66 -9.47 8.96 -1.37
C GLY A 66 -10.46 7.80 -1.46
N SER A 67 -10.03 6.54 -1.28
CA SER A 67 -10.97 5.42 -1.21
C SER A 67 -11.74 5.39 0.12
N MET A 68 -12.98 4.91 0.06
CA MET A 68 -13.75 4.49 1.23
C MET A 68 -13.60 2.98 1.44
N VAL A 69 -14.10 2.48 2.58
CA VAL A 69 -14.10 1.03 2.87
C VAL A 69 -15.03 0.28 1.91
N GLU A 70 -16.24 0.80 1.70
CA GLU A 70 -17.32 0.19 0.90
C GLU A 70 -17.97 1.26 0.02
N GLY A 71 -18.68 0.85 -1.03
CA GLY A 71 -19.47 1.74 -1.87
C GLY A 71 -19.89 1.12 -3.20
N ALA A 72 -20.00 1.93 -4.24
CA ALA A 72 -20.47 1.52 -5.56
C ALA A 72 -19.40 0.77 -6.41
N GLY A 73 -18.52 0.00 -5.77
CA GLY A 73 -17.39 -0.69 -6.40
C GLY A 73 -16.10 0.12 -6.40
N PHE A 74 -15.20 -0.16 -7.35
CA PHE A 74 -13.88 0.45 -7.41
C PHE A 74 -13.95 1.99 -7.36
N PRO A 75 -13.19 2.67 -6.48
CA PRO A 75 -12.03 2.17 -5.74
C PRO A 75 -12.29 1.78 -4.26
N ALA A 76 -13.53 1.47 -3.88
CA ALA A 76 -13.87 1.05 -2.52
C ALA A 76 -13.04 -0.16 -2.08
N GLY A 77 -12.59 -0.18 -0.83
CA GLY A 77 -11.65 -1.19 -0.30
C GLY A 77 -12.15 -2.63 -0.40
N ASP A 78 -13.47 -2.83 -0.39
CA ASP A 78 -14.15 -4.11 -0.58
C ASP A 78 -14.28 -4.57 -2.04
N SER A 79 -13.84 -3.76 -3.01
CA SER A 79 -13.92 -4.12 -4.42
C SER A 79 -12.97 -5.27 -4.77
N ALA A 80 -13.36 -6.09 -5.75
CA ALA A 80 -12.55 -7.22 -6.20
C ALA A 80 -11.16 -6.79 -6.71
N GLU A 81 -11.07 -5.63 -7.36
CA GLU A 81 -9.81 -5.04 -7.83
C GLU A 81 -8.90 -4.65 -6.66
N ARG A 82 -9.48 -4.14 -5.56
CA ARG A 82 -8.72 -3.79 -4.35
C ARG A 82 -8.20 -5.04 -3.63
N VAL A 83 -8.98 -6.12 -3.57
CA VAL A 83 -8.54 -7.40 -3.02
C VAL A 83 -7.45 -8.03 -3.90
N ALA A 84 -7.64 -8.04 -5.22
CA ALA A 84 -6.66 -8.58 -6.17
C ALA A 84 -5.31 -7.84 -6.09
N ALA A 85 -5.33 -6.53 -5.81
CA ALA A 85 -4.14 -5.72 -5.63
C ALA A 85 -3.31 -6.05 -4.37
N LEU A 86 -3.78 -6.95 -3.50
CA LEU A 86 -3.02 -7.44 -2.33
C LEU A 86 -2.09 -8.60 -2.66
N ALA A 87 -2.20 -9.17 -3.86
CA ALA A 87 -1.33 -10.23 -4.36
C ALA A 87 -0.27 -9.68 -5.32
N ARG A 88 0.89 -10.35 -5.39
CA ARG A 88 1.96 -10.04 -6.36
C ARG A 88 2.68 -11.32 -6.76
N ASP A 89 3.04 -11.46 -8.03
CA ASP A 89 3.86 -12.57 -8.54
C ASP A 89 3.34 -13.97 -8.15
N GLY A 90 2.01 -14.16 -8.17
CA GLY A 90 1.37 -15.43 -7.81
C GLY A 90 1.31 -15.71 -6.29
N GLN A 91 1.69 -14.75 -5.45
CA GLN A 91 1.62 -14.85 -4.00
C GLN A 91 0.52 -13.93 -3.45
N ALA A 92 -0.27 -14.45 -2.52
CA ALA A 92 -1.32 -13.71 -1.82
C ALA A 92 -1.07 -13.75 -0.29
N PRO A 93 -1.64 -12.81 0.48
CA PRO A 93 -1.74 -12.92 1.94
C PRO A 93 -2.46 -14.22 2.35
N ASP A 94 -2.19 -14.67 3.58
CA ASP A 94 -2.76 -15.87 4.19
C ASP A 94 -4.25 -15.76 4.54
#